data_AF-A0A969T7C8-F1
#
_entry.id   AF-A0A969T7C8-F1
#
_cell.length_a   1.000
_cell.length_b   1.000
_cell.length_c   1.000
_cell.angle_alpha   90.00
_cell.angle_beta   90.00
_cell.angle_gamma   90.00
#
_symmetry.space_group_name_H-M   'P 1'
#
loop_
_entity.id
_entity.type
_entity.pdbx_description
1 polymer ?
#
loop_
_entity_poly.entity_id
_entity_poly.type
_entity_poly.pdbx_seq_one_letter_code
_entity_poly.pdbx_strand_id
1 'polypeptide(L)'
;MLLEQPDLLSVNIFKHYNDNIAQLHGKTLYLVADELSKEINSLPKIKKVYTDNVKIVTRDEIKQAIEERAPNIVFLHKVGPEGTRLDSRCYKILIGADDAKFYYFDYHEVGDKPENADAFLVKDLKHIAKK
;
A
#
# COMPACT_ATOMS: atom_id res chain seq x y z
N MET A 1 13.21 15.12 -5.12
CA MET A 1 12.97 13.67 -5.00
C MET A 1 12.30 13.01 -6.21
N LEU A 2 11.15 13.45 -6.76
CA LEU A 2 10.60 12.88 -8.02
C LEU A 2 10.95 13.70 -9.29
N LEU A 3 11.25 14.99 -9.13
CA LEU A 3 11.53 15.91 -10.23
C LEU A 3 13.00 15.88 -10.71
N GLU A 4 13.88 15.18 -9.98
CA GLU A 4 15.33 15.24 -10.20
C GLU A 4 15.86 14.08 -11.05
N GLN A 5 15.02 13.10 -11.40
CA GLN A 5 15.40 11.95 -12.23
C GLN A 5 14.27 11.57 -13.20
N PRO A 6 14.19 12.23 -14.37
CA PRO A 6 13.12 12.02 -15.36
C PRO A 6 13.08 10.59 -15.94
N ASP A 7 14.21 9.90 -15.99
CA ASP A 7 14.33 8.52 -16.52
C ASP A 7 13.61 7.46 -15.67
N LEU A 8 13.33 7.81 -14.41
CA LEU A 8 12.56 6.98 -13.50
C LEU A 8 11.05 6.98 -13.84
N LEU A 9 10.55 7.86 -14.71
CA LEU A 9 9.11 7.89 -15.06
C LEU A 9 8.64 6.71 -15.95
N SER A 10 9.54 5.78 -16.30
CA SER A 10 9.21 4.61 -17.11
C SER A 10 8.56 3.49 -16.29
N VAL A 11 7.82 2.61 -16.98
CA VAL A 11 7.13 1.40 -16.47
C VAL A 11 8.05 0.50 -15.60
N ASN A 12 9.36 0.67 -15.69
CA ASN A 12 10.36 -0.11 -14.97
C ASN A 12 10.61 0.36 -13.52
N ILE A 13 10.18 1.57 -13.13
CA ILE A 13 10.33 2.06 -11.75
C ILE A 13 9.51 1.24 -10.74
N PHE A 14 8.39 0.67 -11.20
CA PHE A 14 7.54 -0.19 -10.37
C PHE A 14 8.29 -1.42 -9.88
N LYS A 15 9.20 -1.98 -10.70
CA LYS A 15 10.09 -3.06 -10.28
C LYS A 15 11.10 -2.58 -9.24
N HIS A 16 11.68 -1.40 -9.45
CA HIS A 16 12.69 -0.84 -8.54
C HIS A 16 12.17 -0.60 -7.13
N TYR A 17 10.92 -0.16 -6.95
CA TYR A 17 10.36 0.00 -5.61
C TYR A 17 10.04 -1.33 -4.93
N ASN A 18 9.66 -2.34 -5.72
CA ASN A 18 9.35 -3.67 -5.21
C ASN A 18 10.61 -4.45 -4.77
N ASP A 19 11.82 -3.99 -5.11
CA ASP A 19 13.07 -4.52 -4.55
C ASP A 19 13.19 -4.29 -3.04
N ASN A 20 12.49 -3.28 -2.51
CA ASN A 20 12.49 -2.95 -1.09
C ASN A 20 11.45 -3.75 -0.28
N ILE A 21 10.62 -4.59 -0.90
CA ILE A 21 9.58 -5.36 -0.18
C ILE A 21 10.21 -6.22 0.92
N ALA A 22 11.38 -6.82 0.69
CA ALA A 22 12.07 -7.61 1.71
C ALA A 22 12.41 -6.80 2.99
N GLN A 23 12.49 -5.47 2.89
CA GLN A 23 12.73 -4.57 4.01
C GLN A 23 11.45 -4.20 4.78
N LEU A 24 10.28 -4.69 4.34
CA LEU A 24 9.04 -4.64 5.12
C LEU A 24 9.08 -5.59 6.32
N HIS A 25 9.87 -6.67 6.24
CA HIS A 25 10.05 -7.58 7.36
C HIS A 25 10.53 -6.85 8.60
N GLY A 26 9.84 -7.05 9.72
CA GLY A 26 10.11 -6.36 10.98
C GLY A 26 9.48 -4.96 11.12
N LYS A 27 8.94 -4.38 10.05
CA LYS A 27 8.14 -3.15 10.11
C LYS A 27 6.68 -3.46 10.40
N THR A 28 5.95 -2.46 10.90
CA THR A 28 4.51 -2.57 11.15
C THR A 28 3.75 -1.87 10.03
N LEU A 29 2.91 -2.66 9.35
CA LEU A 29 2.06 -2.18 8.27
C LEU A 29 0.80 -1.50 8.83
N TYR A 30 0.61 -0.23 8.50
CA TYR A 30 -0.55 0.58 8.89
C TYR A 30 -1.53 0.66 7.72
N LEU A 31 -2.76 0.20 7.96
CA LEU A 31 -3.82 0.14 6.95
C LEU A 31 -5.10 0.80 7.46
N VAL A 32 -5.80 1.53 6.59
CA VAL A 32 -7.15 2.06 6.90
C VAL A 32 -8.20 1.10 6.35
N ALA A 33 -9.15 0.67 7.17
CA ALA A 33 -10.06 -0.42 6.82
C ALA A 33 -10.94 -0.17 5.59
N ASP A 34 -11.29 1.08 5.30
CA ASP A 34 -12.13 1.48 4.15
C ASP A 34 -11.35 1.53 2.82
N GLU A 35 -10.02 1.51 2.87
CA GLU A 35 -9.14 1.42 1.69
C GLU A 35 -8.83 -0.02 1.31
N LEU A 36 -9.36 -1.00 2.04
CA LEU A 36 -9.10 -2.42 1.85
C LEU A 36 -10.26 -3.13 1.18
N SER A 37 -9.95 -4.10 0.31
CA SER A 37 -10.97 -4.99 -0.25
C SER A 37 -11.66 -5.82 0.84
N LYS A 38 -12.90 -6.23 0.59
CA LYS A 38 -13.73 -7.01 1.55
C LYS A 38 -13.05 -8.29 2.05
N GLU A 39 -12.12 -8.85 1.28
CA GLU A 39 -11.37 -10.05 1.64
C GLU A 39 -10.31 -9.81 2.71
N ILE A 40 -9.84 -8.57 2.89
CA ILE A 40 -8.75 -8.22 3.81
C ILE A 40 -9.07 -6.97 4.66
N ASN A 41 -10.33 -6.57 4.77
CA ASN A 41 -10.74 -5.36 5.51
C ASN A 41 -10.79 -5.50 7.04
N SER A 42 -10.22 -6.57 7.62
CA SER A 42 -10.17 -6.76 9.06
C SER A 42 -8.89 -7.49 9.47
N LEU A 43 -8.42 -7.23 10.69
CA LEU A 43 -7.18 -7.84 11.20
C LEU A 43 -7.21 -9.38 11.14
N PRO A 44 -8.30 -10.09 11.52
CA PRO A 44 -8.36 -11.54 11.38
C PRO A 44 -8.28 -12.03 9.93
N LYS A 45 -8.77 -11.25 8.96
CA LYS A 45 -8.70 -11.60 7.54
C LYS A 45 -7.30 -11.39 6.98
N ILE A 46 -6.67 -10.27 7.32
CA ILE A 46 -5.29 -9.95 6.92
C ILE A 46 -4.34 -11.03 7.42
N LYS A 47 -4.45 -11.42 8.71
CA LYS A 47 -3.55 -12.40 9.34
C LYS A 47 -3.60 -13.81 8.74
N LYS A 48 -4.62 -14.13 7.92
CA LYS A 48 -4.65 -15.38 7.12
C LYS A 48 -3.68 -15.35 5.93
N VAL A 49 -3.24 -14.17 5.53
CA VAL A 49 -2.44 -13.94 4.32
C VAL A 49 -1.08 -13.34 4.64
N TYR A 50 -1.02 -12.44 5.63
CA TYR A 50 0.16 -11.68 6.01
C TYR A 50 0.48 -11.91 7.48
N THR A 51 1.62 -12.55 7.77
CA THR A 51 2.00 -12.98 9.12
C THR A 51 2.64 -11.86 9.94
N ASP A 52 3.31 -10.92 9.28
CA ASP A 52 4.09 -9.87 9.93
C ASP A 52 3.21 -8.83 10.62
N ASN A 53 3.85 -7.86 11.27
CA ASN A 53 3.18 -6.85 12.08
C ASN A 53 2.26 -5.98 11.20
N VAL A 54 0.98 -5.92 11.58
CA VAL A 54 -0.02 -5.15 10.87
C VAL A 54 -1.03 -4.60 11.86
N LYS A 55 -1.44 -3.36 11.65
CA LYS A 55 -2.42 -2.64 12.45
C LYS A 55 -3.43 -1.96 11.54
N ILE A 56 -4.71 -2.11 11.87
CA ILE A 56 -5.76 -1.28 11.29
C ILE A 56 -5.83 0.00 12.12
N VAL A 57 -5.71 1.14 11.44
CA VAL A 57 -5.56 2.46 12.05
C VAL A 57 -6.49 3.48 11.40
N THR A 58 -6.62 4.63 12.03
CA THR A 58 -7.28 5.79 11.43
C THR A 58 -6.30 6.60 10.56
N ARG A 59 -6.84 7.48 9.72
CA ARG A 59 -6.04 8.44 8.94
C ARG A 59 -5.27 9.41 9.84
N ASP A 60 -5.81 9.76 11.00
CA ASP A 60 -5.14 10.64 11.97
C ASP A 60 -3.93 9.94 12.62
N GLU A 61 -4.02 8.65 12.93
CA GLU A 61 -2.86 7.87 13.42
C GLU A 61 -1.74 7.78 12.36
N ILE A 62 -2.08 7.66 11.08
CA ILE A 62 -1.10 7.71 9.98
C ILE A 62 -0.46 9.10 9.92
N LYS A 63 -1.27 10.16 9.96
CA LYS A 63 -0.77 11.54 9.95
C LYS A 63 0.19 11.77 11.11
N GLN A 64 -0.17 11.35 12.32
CA GLN A 64 0.69 11.44 13.50
C GLN A 64 2.00 10.67 13.30
N ALA A 65 1.95 9.44 12.79
CA ALA A 65 3.15 8.65 12.52
C ALA A 65 4.11 9.34 11.53
N ILE A 66 3.57 10.03 10.53
CA ILE A 66 4.36 10.82 9.56
C ILE A 66 4.96 12.06 10.23
N GLU A 67 4.17 12.81 11.00
CA GLU A 67 4.61 14.02 11.71
C GLU A 67 5.72 13.71 12.71
N GLU A 68 5.61 12.58 13.41
CA GLU A 68 6.59 12.11 14.40
C GLU A 68 7.78 11.39 13.77
N ARG A 69 7.76 11.12 12.45
CA ARG A 69 8.72 10.25 11.75
C ARG A 69 8.91 8.93 12.48
N ALA A 70 7.80 8.30 12.83
CA ALA A 70 7.79 7.11 13.66
C ALA A 70 8.55 5.95 12.98
N PRO A 71 9.61 5.41 13.61
CA PRO A 71 10.45 4.40 12.99
C PRO A 71 9.71 3.08 12.82
N ASN A 72 10.09 2.32 11.79
CA ASN A 72 9.54 0.99 11.50
C ASN A 72 8.02 0.97 11.20
N ILE A 73 7.41 2.11 10.90
CA ILE A 73 6.03 2.17 10.43
C ILE A 73 6.02 2.35 8.92
N VAL A 74 5.22 1.54 8.24
CA VAL A 74 4.95 1.67 6.81
C VAL A 74 3.45 1.77 6.63
N PHE A 75 2.97 2.80 5.94
CA PHE A 75 1.54 3.01 5.73
C PHE A 75 1.17 2.86 4.26
N LEU A 76 -0.08 2.48 4.02
CA LEU A 76 -0.67 2.48 2.69
C LEU A 76 -1.09 3.89 2.27
N HIS A 77 -0.70 4.29 1.08
CA HIS A 77 -1.27 5.41 0.35
C HIS A 77 -2.01 4.85 -0.88
N LYS A 78 -3.34 4.77 -0.78
CA LYS A 78 -4.23 4.38 -1.87
C LYS A 78 -4.72 5.63 -2.59
N VAL A 79 -4.63 5.62 -3.93
CA VAL A 79 -5.13 6.69 -4.80
C VAL A 79 -5.98 6.06 -5.89
N GLY A 80 -7.27 6.32 -5.87
CA GLY A 80 -8.21 5.78 -6.86
C GLY A 80 -9.41 6.70 -7.08
N PRO A 81 -10.36 6.30 -7.94
CA PRO A 81 -11.52 7.11 -8.31
C PRO A 81 -12.51 7.37 -7.16
N GLU A 82 -12.39 6.72 -6.00
CA GLU A 82 -13.30 6.84 -4.85
C GLU A 82 -14.79 6.71 -5.24
N GLY A 83 -15.08 5.79 -6.17
CA GLY A 83 -16.43 5.54 -6.69
C GLY A 83 -16.96 6.57 -7.69
N THR A 84 -16.14 7.52 -8.15
CA THR A 84 -16.59 8.59 -9.07
C THR A 84 -16.44 8.26 -10.55
N ARG A 85 -15.59 7.30 -10.94
CA ARG A 85 -15.34 6.88 -12.34
C ARG A 85 -14.96 5.40 -12.45
N LEU A 86 -15.57 4.69 -13.41
CA LEU A 86 -15.37 3.25 -13.64
C LEU A 86 -14.13 2.94 -14.51
N ASP A 87 -13.71 3.84 -15.40
CA ASP A 87 -12.52 3.67 -16.25
C ASP A 87 -11.28 4.35 -15.64
N SER A 88 -10.89 3.94 -14.43
CA SER A 88 -9.79 4.59 -13.70
C SER A 88 -8.86 3.59 -13.03
N ARG A 89 -7.60 3.99 -12.85
CA ARG A 89 -6.59 3.18 -12.18
C ARG A 89 -6.63 3.44 -10.67
N CYS A 90 -6.51 2.38 -9.87
CA CYS A 90 -6.25 2.43 -8.44
C CYS A 90 -4.77 2.16 -8.20
N TYR A 91 -4.05 3.17 -7.73
CA TYR A 91 -2.64 3.08 -7.36
C TYR A 91 -2.50 2.79 -5.86
N LYS A 92 -1.53 1.95 -5.51
CA LYS A 92 -1.28 1.52 -4.12
C LYS A 92 0.21 1.61 -3.85
N ILE A 93 0.57 2.41 -2.84
CA ILE A 93 1.97 2.65 -2.48
C ILE A 93 2.13 2.35 -0.98
N LEU A 94 3.17 1.60 -0.62
CA LEU A 94 3.58 1.47 0.79
C LEU A 94 4.76 2.38 1.06
N ILE A 95 4.61 3.29 2.02
CA ILE A 95 5.55 4.38 2.30
C ILE A 95 6.00 4.30 3.75
N GLY A 96 7.30 4.37 4.01
CA GLY A 96 7.82 4.48 5.37
C GLY A 96 7.51 5.85 5.99
N ALA A 97 7.05 5.86 7.23
CA ALA A 97 6.70 7.08 7.94
C ALA A 97 7.95 7.92 8.34
N ASP A 98 9.09 7.26 8.53
CA ASP A 98 10.36 7.87 8.95
C ASP A 98 11.30 8.23 7.79
N ASP A 99 11.31 7.40 6.74
CA ASP A 99 12.28 7.48 5.64
C ASP A 99 11.67 7.93 4.29
N ALA A 100 10.34 8.04 4.21
CA ALA A 100 9.58 8.30 2.98
C ALA A 100 9.90 7.33 1.83
N LYS A 101 10.51 6.18 2.14
CA LYS A 101 10.93 5.18 1.17
C LYS A 101 9.72 4.42 0.68
N PHE A 102 9.71 4.11 -0.62
CA PHE A 102 8.66 3.29 -1.21
C PHE A 102 9.07 1.82 -1.11
N TYR A 103 8.24 1.06 -0.42
CA TYR A 103 8.44 -0.38 -0.17
C TYR A 103 7.65 -1.24 -1.12
N TYR A 104 6.54 -0.72 -1.65
CA TYR A 104 5.69 -1.40 -2.60
C TYR A 104 5.02 -0.37 -3.50
N PHE A 105 4.88 -0.72 -4.78
CA PHE A 105 4.05 0.00 -5.72
C PHE A 105 3.34 -0.99 -6.64
N ASP A 106 2.04 -0.83 -6.78
CA ASP A 106 1.26 -1.49 -7.82
C ASP A 106 0.05 -0.64 -8.22
N TYR A 107 -0.51 -0.94 -9.38
CA TYR A 107 -1.81 -0.40 -9.78
C TYR A 107 -2.65 -1.46 -10.49
N HIS A 108 -3.96 -1.26 -10.47
CA HIS A 108 -4.87 -2.02 -11.32
C HIS A 108 -5.96 -1.13 -11.90
N GLU A 109 -6.57 -1.59 -12.98
CA GLU A 109 -7.78 -0.98 -13.53
C GLU A 109 -8.96 -1.33 -12.63
N VAL A 110 -9.72 -0.31 -12.23
CA VAL A 110 -10.91 -0.47 -11.41
C VAL A 110 -12.04 -1.04 -12.26
N GLY A 111 -12.85 -1.91 -11.68
CA GLY A 111 -14.05 -2.44 -12.32
C GLY A 111 -15.04 -3.00 -11.30
N ASP A 112 -16.17 -3.51 -11.80
CA ASP A 112 -17.28 -3.95 -10.95
C ASP A 112 -16.99 -5.22 -10.14
N LYS A 113 -15.96 -5.98 -10.54
CA LYS A 113 -15.62 -7.23 -9.88
C LYS A 113 -14.77 -7.00 -8.62
N PRO A 114 -14.94 -7.78 -7.54
CA PRO A 114 -14.18 -7.62 -6.30
C PRO A 114 -12.66 -7.63 -6.48
N GLU A 115 -12.13 -8.43 -7.41
CA GLU A 115 -10.69 -8.52 -7.72
C GLU A 115 -10.11 -7.27 -8.42
N ASN A 116 -10.97 -6.36 -8.85
CA ASN A 116 -10.68 -5.08 -9.49
C ASN A 116 -11.33 -3.92 -8.72
N ALA A 117 -11.72 -4.12 -7.46
CA ALA A 117 -12.33 -3.05 -6.66
C ALA A 117 -11.35 -1.88 -6.45
N ASP A 118 -11.88 -0.68 -6.23
CA ASP A 118 -11.09 0.51 -5.91
C ASP A 118 -10.53 0.45 -4.46
N ALA A 119 -9.57 -0.44 -4.22
CA ALA A 119 -9.04 -0.76 -2.90
C ALA A 119 -7.67 -1.45 -3.00
N PHE A 120 -6.98 -1.57 -1.87
CA PHE A 120 -5.88 -2.52 -1.69
C PHE A 120 -6.42 -3.95 -1.66
N LEU A 121 -5.92 -4.79 -2.56
CA LEU A 121 -6.50 -6.10 -2.85
C LEU A 121 -5.73 -7.22 -2.13
N VAL A 122 -6.39 -8.36 -1.97
CA VAL A 122 -5.73 -9.57 -1.44
C VAL A 122 -4.51 -9.98 -2.26
N LYS A 123 -4.49 -9.70 -3.57
CA LYS A 123 -3.35 -9.99 -4.45
C LYS A 123 -2.14 -9.12 -4.11
N ASP A 124 -2.35 -7.86 -3.73
CA ASP A 124 -1.30 -6.96 -3.27
C ASP A 124 -0.72 -7.47 -1.95
N LEU A 125 -1.59 -7.82 -1.00
CA LEU A 125 -1.18 -8.35 0.30
C LEU A 125 -0.38 -9.67 0.15
N LYS A 126 -0.81 -10.56 -0.75
CA LYS A 126 -0.09 -11.79 -1.09
C LYS A 126 1.26 -11.52 -1.76
N HIS A 127 1.38 -10.43 -2.51
CA HIS A 127 2.63 -10.06 -3.18
C HIS A 127 3.68 -9.67 -2.14
N ILE A 128 3.30 -8.80 -1.19
CA ILE A 128 4.22 -8.35 -0.14
C ILE A 128 4.50 -9.45 0.90
N ALA A 129 3.60 -10.41 1.11
CA ALA A 129 3.82 -11.53 2.03
C ALA A 129 4.84 -12.59 1.54
N LYS A 130 5.10 -12.66 0.23
CA LYS A 130 5.92 -13.72 -0.38
C LYS A 130 7.42 -13.41 -0.43
N LYS A 131 7.80 -12.17 -0.14
CA LYS A 131 9.14 -11.60 -0.33
C LYS A 131 9.71 -11.27 1.03
#